data_AF-A0A2S3H3V2-F1
#
_entry.id   AF-A0A2S3H3V2-F1
#
_cell.length_a   1.000
_cell.length_b   1.000
_cell.length_c   1.000
_cell.angle_alpha   90.00
_cell.angle_beta   90.00
_cell.angle_gamma   90.00
#
_symmetry.space_group_name_H-M   'P 1'
#
loop_
_entity.id
_entity.type
_entity.pdbx_description
1 polymer ?
#
loop_
_entity_poly.entity_id
_entity_poly.type
_entity_poly.pdbx_seq_one_letter_code
_entity_poly.pdbx_strand_id
1 'polypeptide(L)'
;MVLSFGSNCKIEEVASSCDAIRFYQLYVYKRRDVSATLVRRAESLGFKAIVLTVDTPVLGRREADIRNKMVAPPFANLEGLMSLDDDLDSEGGSKLERFAHETLDPSLSWKDVEWLKSITSLPILLKGIVTAEDARKAVEVGAAGVIVSNHGARQLDYAPATISALEEVVKAVAGAVPVLVDGGVRRGTDVFKALALGATAVMVGRPVLFGLAARGEAGARHVIEMLNRELELAMALCGCRSVAEVTRRHVLTEGDRIRALL
;
A
#
# COMPACT_ATOMS: atom_id res chain seq x y z
N MET A 1 3.23 2.34 -10.85
CA MET A 1 3.12 0.99 -10.23
C MET A 1 3.84 0.99 -8.88
N VAL A 2 3.31 0.32 -7.85
CA VAL A 2 4.08 0.05 -6.61
C VAL A 2 4.53 -1.39 -6.64
N LEU A 3 5.84 -1.64 -6.77
CA LEU A 3 6.41 -2.98 -6.79
C LEU A 3 6.65 -3.44 -5.34
N SER A 4 6.10 -4.59 -4.96
CA SER A 4 6.41 -5.19 -3.65
C SER A 4 7.82 -5.76 -3.63
N PHE A 5 8.55 -5.61 -2.52
CA PHE A 5 9.79 -6.36 -2.30
C PHE A 5 9.58 -7.87 -2.52
N GLY A 6 8.38 -8.37 -2.15
CA GLY A 6 8.00 -9.78 -2.24
C GLY A 6 7.51 -10.19 -3.62
N SER A 7 7.82 -9.40 -4.66
CA SER A 7 7.56 -9.78 -6.05
C SER A 7 8.33 -11.04 -6.44
N ASN A 8 7.69 -11.86 -7.28
CA ASN A 8 8.30 -13.00 -7.95
C ASN A 8 9.16 -12.61 -9.16
N CYS A 9 9.22 -11.33 -9.51
CA CYS A 9 10.14 -10.78 -10.51
C CYS A 9 11.20 -9.92 -9.80
N LYS A 10 12.42 -9.93 -10.34
CA LYS A 10 13.51 -9.09 -9.84
C LYS A 10 13.22 -7.62 -10.16
N ILE A 11 13.63 -6.72 -9.27
CA ILE A 11 13.48 -5.27 -9.44
C ILE A 11 14.11 -4.78 -10.75
N GLU A 12 15.20 -5.40 -11.19
CA GLU A 12 15.88 -5.14 -12.47
C GLU A 12 15.03 -5.52 -13.69
N GLU A 13 14.35 -6.67 -13.65
CA GLU A 13 13.46 -7.14 -14.71
C GLU A 13 12.26 -6.19 -14.85
N VAL A 14 11.69 -5.77 -13.72
CA VAL A 14 10.58 -4.82 -13.72
C VAL A 14 11.03 -3.44 -14.21
N ALA A 15 12.21 -2.97 -13.81
CA ALA A 15 12.75 -1.69 -14.26
C ALA A 15 13.01 -1.66 -15.78
N SER A 16 13.52 -2.76 -16.34
CA SER A 16 13.84 -2.87 -17.77
C SER A 16 12.62 -3.13 -18.68
N SER A 17 11.47 -3.52 -18.12
CA SER A 17 10.28 -3.90 -18.90
C SER A 17 9.61 -2.76 -19.68
N CYS A 18 9.62 -1.53 -19.18
CA CYS A 18 9.01 -0.36 -19.84
C CYS A 18 9.46 0.96 -19.20
N ASP A 19 9.19 2.09 -19.85
CA ASP A 19 9.33 3.39 -19.19
C ASP A 19 8.04 3.71 -18.42
N ALA A 20 8.12 3.70 -17.09
CA ALA A 20 6.98 3.90 -16.21
C ALA A 20 7.41 4.46 -14.85
N ILE A 21 6.55 5.28 -14.25
CA ILE A 21 6.71 5.74 -12.86
C ILE A 21 6.46 4.56 -11.91
N ARG A 22 7.50 4.19 -11.16
CA ARG A 22 7.48 3.07 -10.22
C ARG A 22 7.86 3.55 -8.82
N PHE A 23 7.14 3.07 -7.82
CA PHE A 23 7.53 3.14 -6.41
C PHE A 23 7.87 1.74 -5.92
N TYR A 24 8.73 1.65 -4.92
CA TYR A 24 9.18 0.37 -4.36
C TYR A 24 8.66 0.21 -2.95
N GLN A 25 7.83 -0.80 -2.71
CA GLN A 25 7.33 -1.11 -1.37
C GLN A 25 8.33 -1.97 -0.61
N LEU A 26 8.61 -1.57 0.62
CA LEU A 26 9.62 -2.15 1.49
C LEU A 26 9.07 -2.43 2.90
N TYR A 27 9.66 -3.43 3.55
CA TYR A 27 9.69 -3.54 5.02
C TYR A 27 11.10 -3.22 5.53
N VAL A 28 11.17 -2.62 6.71
CA VAL A 28 12.42 -2.54 7.45
C VAL A 28 12.61 -3.87 8.19
N TYR A 29 13.59 -4.67 7.74
CA TYR A 29 13.90 -5.98 8.30
C TYR A 29 14.83 -5.86 9.50
N LYS A 30 14.83 -6.88 10.38
CA LYS A 30 15.83 -7.01 11.45
C LYS A 30 17.26 -6.83 10.91
N ARG A 31 17.53 -7.42 9.75
CA ARG A 31 18.73 -7.17 8.94
C ARG A 31 18.62 -5.86 8.17
N ARG A 32 19.00 -4.75 8.81
CA ARG A 32 18.98 -3.40 8.23
C ARG A 32 19.84 -3.27 6.96
N ASP A 33 20.89 -4.07 6.84
CA ASP A 33 21.75 -4.16 5.65
C ASP A 33 21.00 -4.67 4.41
N VAL A 34 20.07 -5.62 4.59
CA VAL A 34 19.19 -6.12 3.52
C VAL A 34 18.25 -5.02 3.06
N SER A 35 17.55 -4.35 3.99
CA SER A 35 16.69 -3.20 3.66
C SER A 35 17.46 -2.11 2.93
N ALA A 36 18.67 -1.76 3.39
CA ALA A 36 19.51 -0.75 2.74
C ALA A 36 19.98 -1.16 1.33
N THR A 37 20.21 -2.46 1.11
CA THR A 37 20.57 -2.98 -0.22
C THR A 37 19.39 -2.88 -1.18
N LEU A 38 18.17 -3.21 -0.74
CA LEU A 38 16.97 -3.09 -1.56
C LEU A 38 16.66 -1.62 -1.93
N VAL A 39 16.82 -0.71 -0.97
CA VAL A 39 16.66 0.75 -1.20
C VAL A 39 17.64 1.25 -2.26
N ARG A 40 18.94 0.92 -2.12
CA ARG A 40 19.97 1.31 -3.09
C ARG A 40 19.69 0.75 -4.49
N ARG A 41 19.20 -0.49 -4.58
CA ARG A 41 18.76 -1.09 -5.87
C ARG A 41 17.57 -0.34 -6.48
N ALA A 42 16.57 0.02 -5.68
CA ALA A 42 15.43 0.79 -6.17
C ALA A 42 15.85 2.17 -6.69
N GLU A 43 16.70 2.87 -5.94
CA GLU A 43 17.27 4.16 -6.36
C GLU A 43 18.06 4.06 -7.67
N SER A 44 18.99 3.12 -7.78
CA SER A 44 19.84 2.98 -8.97
C SER A 44 19.04 2.60 -10.22
N LEU A 45 17.88 1.97 -10.05
CA LEU A 45 16.97 1.58 -11.12
C LEU A 45 15.88 2.63 -11.43
N GLY A 46 16.01 3.83 -10.86
CA GLY A 46 15.16 4.97 -11.21
C GLY A 46 13.75 4.93 -10.63
N PHE A 47 13.50 4.11 -9.59
CA PHE A 47 12.27 4.19 -8.81
C PHE A 47 12.14 5.58 -8.19
N LYS A 48 10.91 6.07 -8.07
CA LYS A 48 10.61 7.48 -7.73
C LYS A 48 10.21 7.69 -6.28
N ALA A 49 9.96 6.63 -5.52
CA ALA A 49 9.64 6.69 -4.10
C ALA A 49 9.81 5.32 -3.43
N ILE A 50 10.01 5.34 -2.12
CA ILE A 50 9.89 4.16 -1.24
C ILE A 50 8.52 4.20 -0.56
N VAL A 51 7.80 3.08 -0.61
CA VAL A 51 6.57 2.88 0.15
C VAL A 51 6.89 2.00 1.36
N LEU A 52 7.06 2.62 2.52
CA LEU A 52 7.32 1.90 3.76
C LEU A 52 6.01 1.41 4.34
N THR A 53 5.84 0.09 4.45
CA THR A 53 4.67 -0.50 5.11
C THR A 53 4.87 -0.52 6.62
N VAL A 54 4.00 0.15 7.36
CA VAL A 54 4.08 0.34 8.82
C VAL A 54 3.00 -0.41 9.62
N ASP A 55 2.07 -1.12 8.94
CA ASP A 55 0.96 -1.87 9.56
C ASP A 55 1.24 -3.37 9.79
N THR A 56 2.48 -3.81 9.57
CA THR A 56 2.86 -5.24 9.65
C THR A 56 4.13 -5.45 10.50
N PRO A 57 4.13 -5.06 11.80
CA PRO A 57 5.20 -5.47 12.71
C PRO A 57 5.20 -6.99 12.95
N VAL A 58 4.01 -7.60 12.91
CA VAL A 58 3.78 -9.05 12.90
C VAL A 58 2.75 -9.32 11.80
N LEU A 59 2.82 -10.50 11.17
CA LEU A 59 1.86 -10.87 10.13
C LEU A 59 0.46 -11.07 10.73
N GLY A 60 -0.57 -10.55 10.07
CA GLY A 60 -1.95 -10.85 10.43
C GLY A 60 -2.28 -12.33 10.26
N ARG A 61 -3.11 -12.88 11.15
CA ARG A 61 -3.51 -14.28 11.12
C ARG A 61 -4.51 -14.54 10.00
N ARG A 62 -4.06 -15.22 8.94
CA ARG A 62 -4.86 -15.51 7.74
C ARG A 62 -5.25 -16.98 7.75
N GLU A 63 -6.45 -17.28 8.26
CA GLU A 63 -6.84 -18.68 8.52
C GLU A 63 -6.84 -19.58 7.28
N ALA A 64 -7.17 -19.03 6.11
CA ALA A 64 -7.09 -19.78 4.85
C ALA A 64 -5.65 -20.18 4.51
N ASP A 65 -4.68 -19.30 4.75
CA ASP A 65 -3.25 -19.59 4.51
C ASP A 65 -2.76 -20.70 5.46
N ILE A 66 -3.24 -20.71 6.71
CA ILE A 66 -2.95 -21.77 7.70
C ILE A 66 -3.59 -23.10 7.27
N ARG A 67 -4.89 -23.11 6.98
CA ARG A 67 -5.63 -24.33 6.56
C ARG A 67 -5.05 -24.95 5.29
N ASN A 68 -4.63 -24.11 4.34
CA ASN A 68 -4.09 -24.56 3.06
C ASN A 68 -2.58 -24.80 3.08
N LYS A 69 -1.91 -24.58 4.22
CA LYS A 69 -0.44 -24.64 4.36
C LYS A 69 0.27 -23.83 3.27
N MET A 70 -0.17 -22.59 3.08
CA MET A 70 0.29 -21.72 2.00
C MET A 70 1.82 -21.61 1.97
N VAL A 71 2.39 -21.87 0.80
CA VAL A 71 3.81 -21.69 0.50
C VAL A 71 3.94 -20.42 -0.33
N ALA A 72 4.73 -19.45 0.16
CA ALA A 72 5.02 -18.26 -0.62
C ALA A 72 5.88 -18.62 -1.84
N PRO A 73 5.65 -18.01 -3.01
CA PRO A 73 6.58 -18.13 -4.13
C PRO A 73 7.94 -17.52 -3.74
N PRO A 74 9.04 -17.92 -4.42
CA PRO A 74 10.36 -17.37 -4.16
C PRO A 74 10.37 -15.83 -4.21
N PHE A 75 10.97 -15.22 -3.19
CA PHE A 75 11.15 -13.77 -3.16
C PHE A 75 12.39 -13.39 -3.98
N ALA A 76 12.20 -13.20 -5.28
CA ALA A 76 13.29 -12.99 -6.24
C ALA A 76 14.26 -11.86 -5.85
N ASN A 77 13.77 -10.84 -5.13
CA ASN A 77 14.58 -9.71 -4.67
C ASN A 77 15.44 -10.00 -3.43
N LEU A 78 15.13 -11.06 -2.67
CA LEU A 78 15.86 -11.47 -1.46
C LEU A 78 16.86 -12.61 -1.71
N GLU A 79 16.89 -13.15 -2.93
CA GLU A 79 17.83 -14.19 -3.34
C GLU A 79 19.28 -13.76 -3.05
N GLY A 80 20.01 -14.60 -2.30
CA GLY A 80 21.39 -14.32 -1.87
C GLY A 80 21.55 -13.26 -0.75
N LEU A 81 20.47 -12.59 -0.34
CA LEU A 81 20.46 -11.61 0.76
C LEU A 81 19.93 -12.21 2.05
N MET A 82 18.95 -13.11 1.95
CA MET A 82 18.35 -13.84 3.07
C MET A 82 18.21 -15.31 2.68
N SER A 83 18.76 -16.20 3.50
CA SER A 83 18.45 -17.63 3.46
C SER A 83 17.14 -17.85 4.20
N LEU A 84 16.20 -18.51 3.55
CA LEU A 84 14.99 -19.03 4.18
C LEU A 84 15.19 -20.52 4.27
N ASP A 85 15.38 -21.05 5.47
CA ASP A 85 15.55 -22.49 5.65
C ASP A 85 14.25 -23.20 5.26
N ASP A 86 14.30 -23.95 4.15
CA ASP A 86 13.13 -24.60 3.55
C ASP A 86 12.70 -25.90 4.28
N ASP A 87 13.55 -26.41 5.18
CA ASP A 87 13.57 -27.80 5.65
C ASP A 87 12.93 -28.07 7.03
N LEU A 88 12.32 -27.08 7.67
CA LEU A 88 11.66 -27.30 8.97
C LEU A 88 10.14 -27.42 8.82
N ASP A 89 9.60 -28.58 9.16
CA ASP A 89 8.15 -28.85 9.21
C ASP A 89 7.42 -27.71 9.93
N SER A 90 6.38 -27.18 9.30
CA SER A 90 5.55 -26.15 9.90
C SER A 90 4.60 -26.78 10.90
N GLU A 91 5.06 -27.05 12.12
CA GLU A 91 4.16 -27.32 13.24
C GLU A 91 3.34 -26.04 13.51
N GLY A 92 2.16 -25.95 12.89
CA GLY A 92 1.08 -25.04 13.29
C GLY A 92 0.87 -23.74 12.50
N GLY A 93 1.67 -23.41 11.47
CA GLY A 93 1.59 -22.12 10.76
C GLY A 93 1.86 -22.19 9.26
N SER A 94 1.67 -21.07 8.54
CA SER A 94 2.03 -20.99 7.10
C SER A 94 3.51 -20.61 6.91
N LYS A 95 4.16 -21.02 5.80
CA LYS A 95 5.56 -20.62 5.54
C LYS A 95 5.71 -19.08 5.44
N LEU A 96 4.67 -18.38 5.01
CA LEU A 96 4.63 -16.91 4.96
C LEU A 96 4.65 -16.27 6.36
N GLU A 97 3.97 -16.88 7.33
CA GLU A 97 3.98 -16.44 8.73
C GLU A 97 5.36 -16.60 9.36
N ARG A 98 6.01 -17.75 9.13
CA ARG A 98 7.39 -17.97 9.59
C ARG A 98 8.36 -16.95 9.00
N PHE A 99 8.31 -16.75 7.67
CA PHE A 99 9.12 -15.74 7.00
C PHE A 99 8.97 -14.37 7.67
N ALA A 100 7.73 -13.96 7.92
CA ALA A 100 7.46 -12.68 8.55
C ALA A 100 8.02 -12.60 9.97
N HIS A 101 7.81 -13.65 10.78
CA HIS A 101 8.31 -13.72 12.15
C HIS A 101 9.85 -13.67 12.23
N GLU A 102 10.54 -14.34 11.31
CA GLU A 102 12.00 -14.40 11.29
C GLU A 102 12.63 -13.10 10.78
N THR A 103 12.03 -12.48 9.76
CA THR A 103 12.66 -11.36 9.03
C THR A 103 12.17 -9.98 9.43
N LEU A 104 10.87 -9.81 9.70
CA LEU A 104 10.29 -8.50 10.03
C LEU A 104 10.69 -8.08 11.43
N ASP A 105 10.91 -6.78 11.62
CA ASP A 105 11.26 -6.23 12.91
C ASP A 105 10.00 -5.73 13.65
N PRO A 106 9.55 -6.41 14.72
CA PRO A 106 8.39 -5.95 15.48
C PRO A 106 8.70 -4.73 16.36
N SER A 107 9.96 -4.33 16.50
CA SER A 107 10.38 -3.17 17.30
C SER A 107 10.35 -1.84 16.51
N LEU A 108 9.84 -1.87 15.27
CA LEU A 108 9.76 -0.69 14.41
C LEU A 108 9.08 0.48 15.11
N SER A 109 9.70 1.65 14.95
CA SER A 109 9.28 2.89 15.54
C SER A 109 9.49 4.05 14.56
N TRP A 110 9.08 5.25 14.96
CA TRP A 110 9.30 6.47 14.19
C TRP A 110 10.80 6.77 13.93
N LYS A 111 11.71 6.27 14.78
CA LYS A 111 13.17 6.39 14.56
C LYS A 111 13.64 5.62 13.33
N ASP A 112 12.93 4.56 12.94
CA ASP A 112 13.27 3.79 11.75
C ASP A 112 12.89 4.52 10.46
N VAL A 113 11.94 5.45 10.52
CA VAL A 113 11.64 6.38 9.43
C VAL A 113 12.81 7.36 9.25
N GLU A 114 13.35 7.90 10.34
CA GLU A 114 14.54 8.76 10.30
C GLU A 114 15.78 8.00 9.78
N TRP A 115 15.98 6.76 10.24
CA TRP A 115 17.03 5.89 9.71
C TRP A 115 16.86 5.66 8.20
N LEU A 116 15.65 5.33 7.73
CA LEU A 116 15.38 5.10 6.32
C LEU A 116 15.68 6.36 5.48
N LYS A 117 15.31 7.55 5.98
CA LYS A 117 15.66 8.84 5.36
C LYS A 117 17.16 9.09 5.31
N SER A 118 17.96 8.52 6.21
CA SER A 118 19.41 8.72 6.21
C SER A 118 20.14 7.91 5.13
N ILE A 119 19.48 6.90 4.54
CA ILE A 119 20.07 6.00 3.55
C ILE A 119 19.48 6.16 2.13
N THR A 120 18.54 7.07 1.93
CA THR A 120 17.90 7.33 0.62
C THR A 120 17.53 8.79 0.47
N SER A 121 17.59 9.27 -0.76
CA SER A 121 17.08 10.59 -1.18
C SER A 121 15.67 10.51 -1.77
N LEU A 122 15.13 9.30 -1.97
CA LEU A 122 13.78 9.13 -2.50
C LEU A 122 12.72 9.59 -1.49
N PRO A 123 11.61 10.17 -1.98
CA PRO A 123 10.40 10.36 -1.18
C PRO A 123 9.96 9.06 -0.49
N ILE A 124 9.68 9.12 0.82
CA ILE A 124 9.16 7.99 1.59
C ILE A 124 7.67 8.21 1.87
N LEU A 125 6.83 7.30 1.38
CA LEU A 125 5.41 7.26 1.68
C LEU A 125 5.16 6.21 2.77
N LEU A 126 4.41 6.55 3.82
CA LEU A 126 4.07 5.62 4.89
C LEU A 126 2.72 4.96 4.61
N LYS A 127 2.72 3.64 4.48
CA LYS A 127 1.54 2.82 4.17
C LYS A 127 1.08 2.03 5.39
N GLY A 128 -0.19 2.20 5.77
CA GLY A 128 -0.75 1.54 6.94
C GLY A 128 -1.38 2.48 7.96
N ILE A 129 -1.49 3.77 7.63
CA ILE A 129 -2.00 4.80 8.55
C ILE A 129 -3.53 4.80 8.49
N VAL A 130 -4.20 4.70 9.63
CA VAL A 130 -5.68 4.72 9.71
C VAL A 130 -6.21 5.63 10.83
N THR A 131 -5.34 6.44 11.42
CA THR A 131 -5.63 7.32 12.57
C THR A 131 -5.08 8.72 12.33
N ALA A 132 -5.72 9.73 12.90
CA ALA A 132 -5.23 11.11 12.88
C ALA A 132 -3.86 11.27 13.56
N GLU A 133 -3.64 10.56 14.66
CA GLU A 133 -2.43 10.64 15.48
C GLU A 133 -1.19 10.24 14.67
N ASP A 134 -1.24 9.07 14.04
CA ASP A 134 -0.12 8.58 13.24
C ASP A 134 0.04 9.38 11.94
N ALA A 135 -1.04 9.94 11.40
CA ALA A 135 -0.98 10.86 10.26
C ALA A 135 -0.24 12.16 10.61
N ARG A 136 -0.52 12.77 11.78
CA ARG A 136 0.24 13.94 12.26
C ARG A 136 1.70 13.58 12.49
N LYS A 137 1.95 12.42 13.11
CA LYS A 137 3.33 11.98 13.37
C LYS A 137 4.10 11.70 12.08
N ALA A 138 3.46 11.13 11.07
CA ALA A 138 4.03 10.92 9.74
C ALA A 138 4.50 12.24 9.10
N VAL A 139 3.70 13.31 9.24
CA VAL A 139 4.08 14.66 8.77
C VAL A 139 5.25 15.19 9.60
N GLU A 140 5.22 15.06 10.92
CA GLU A 140 6.27 15.54 11.84
C GLU A 140 7.64 14.92 11.52
N VAL A 141 7.69 13.61 11.24
CA VAL A 141 8.94 12.91 10.87
C VAL A 141 9.35 13.16 9.41
N GLY A 142 8.57 13.95 8.67
CA GLY A 142 8.84 14.33 7.29
C GLY A 142 8.70 13.17 6.31
N ALA A 143 7.67 12.34 6.45
CA ALA A 143 7.21 11.50 5.36
C ALA A 143 6.82 12.37 4.16
N ALA A 144 7.01 11.89 2.94
CA ALA A 144 6.64 12.61 1.71
C ALA A 144 5.18 12.35 1.29
N GLY A 145 4.50 11.44 1.96
CA GLY A 145 3.08 11.13 1.74
C GLY A 145 2.58 10.06 2.70
N VAL A 146 1.27 9.99 2.84
CA VAL A 146 0.58 9.01 3.69
C VAL A 146 -0.32 8.14 2.81
N ILE A 147 -0.33 6.84 3.03
CA ILE A 147 -1.26 5.92 2.37
C ILE A 147 -2.18 5.32 3.43
N VAL A 148 -3.45 5.73 3.39
CA VAL A 148 -4.53 5.17 4.19
C VAL A 148 -4.79 3.75 3.74
N SER A 149 -4.41 2.79 4.57
CA SER A 149 -4.36 1.37 4.24
C SER A 149 -4.59 0.54 5.49
N ASN A 150 -5.45 -0.46 5.41
CA ASN A 150 -5.56 -1.54 6.41
C ASN A 150 -4.99 -2.86 5.86
N HIS A 151 -4.01 -2.76 4.96
CA HIS A 151 -3.40 -3.87 4.25
C HIS A 151 -4.41 -4.70 3.42
N GLY A 152 -5.47 -4.05 2.94
CA GLY A 152 -6.59 -4.72 2.30
C GLY A 152 -7.30 -5.71 3.22
N ALA A 153 -7.41 -5.39 4.52
CA ALA A 153 -8.00 -6.21 5.58
C ALA A 153 -7.30 -7.57 5.76
N ARG A 154 -5.96 -7.57 5.77
CA ARG A 154 -5.13 -8.79 5.94
C ARG A 154 -4.22 -8.77 7.16
N GLN A 155 -4.31 -7.70 7.96
CA GLN A 155 -3.54 -7.47 9.18
C GLN A 155 -4.47 -7.54 10.38
N LEU A 156 -4.78 -6.42 11.03
CA LEU A 156 -5.71 -6.39 12.17
C LEU A 156 -7.18 -6.44 11.69
N ASP A 157 -7.93 -7.45 12.11
CA ASP A 157 -9.38 -7.50 11.94
C ASP A 157 -10.10 -6.50 12.87
N TYR A 158 -11.32 -6.10 12.53
CA TYR A 158 -12.05 -4.97 13.15
C TYR A 158 -11.40 -3.59 12.98
N ALA A 159 -10.27 -3.49 12.26
CA ALA A 159 -9.77 -2.20 11.80
C ALA A 159 -10.81 -1.51 10.89
N PRO A 160 -10.88 -0.17 10.89
CA PRO A 160 -11.87 0.55 10.09
C PRO A 160 -11.69 0.28 8.60
N ALA A 161 -12.79 0.41 7.85
CA ALA A 161 -12.71 0.56 6.41
C ALA A 161 -11.88 1.81 6.07
N THR A 162 -10.96 1.70 5.11
CA THR A 162 -10.05 2.79 4.77
C THR A 162 -10.77 4.05 4.30
N ILE A 163 -11.92 3.92 3.61
CA ILE A 163 -12.76 5.07 3.23
C ILE A 163 -13.35 5.80 4.44
N SER A 164 -13.63 5.08 5.54
CA SER A 164 -14.17 5.67 6.77
C SER A 164 -13.08 6.37 7.57
N ALA A 165 -11.84 5.87 7.54
CA ALA A 165 -10.67 6.49 8.17
C ALA A 165 -10.09 7.66 7.35
N LEU A 166 -10.36 7.70 6.04
CA LEU A 166 -9.71 8.60 5.10
C LEU A 166 -9.88 10.08 5.47
N GLU A 167 -11.10 10.53 5.74
CA GLU A 167 -11.37 11.95 5.97
C GLU A 167 -10.71 12.46 7.25
N GLU A 168 -10.60 11.61 8.28
CA GLU A 168 -9.87 11.91 9.51
C GLU A 168 -8.37 12.10 9.23
N VAL A 169 -7.76 11.19 8.48
CA VAL A 169 -6.34 11.27 8.10
C VAL A 169 -6.07 12.50 7.22
N VAL A 170 -6.91 12.79 6.24
CA VAL A 170 -6.80 13.97 5.38
C VAL A 170 -6.82 15.26 6.20
N LYS A 171 -7.75 15.37 7.16
CA LYS A 171 -7.84 16.52 8.07
C LYS A 171 -6.59 16.64 8.95
N ALA A 172 -6.07 15.53 9.45
CA ALA A 172 -4.87 15.49 10.28
C ALA A 172 -3.58 15.88 9.51
N VAL A 173 -3.48 15.50 8.24
CA VAL A 173 -2.36 15.88 7.35
C VAL A 173 -2.43 17.35 6.94
N ALA A 174 -3.63 17.94 6.90
CA ALA A 174 -3.86 19.36 6.65
C ALA A 174 -3.15 19.90 5.38
N GLY A 175 -3.08 19.07 4.33
CA GLY A 175 -2.47 19.43 3.04
C GLY A 175 -0.93 19.48 3.03
N ALA A 176 -0.25 19.11 4.12
CA ALA A 176 1.21 19.11 4.19
C ALA A 176 1.86 18.14 3.19
N VAL A 177 1.24 16.99 2.97
CA VAL A 177 1.69 15.93 2.05
C VAL A 177 0.50 15.28 1.35
N PRO A 178 0.69 14.66 0.17
CA PRO A 178 -0.38 13.90 -0.49
C PRO A 178 -0.85 12.72 0.38
N VAL A 179 -2.16 12.49 0.37
CA VAL A 179 -2.81 11.36 1.03
C VAL A 179 -3.36 10.41 -0.03
N LEU A 180 -2.83 9.20 -0.09
CA LEU A 180 -3.32 8.14 -0.95
C LEU A 180 -4.21 7.20 -0.13
N VAL A 181 -5.02 6.37 -0.80
CA VAL A 181 -5.84 5.35 -0.13
C VAL A 181 -5.91 4.05 -0.90
N ASP A 182 -5.85 2.92 -0.20
CA ASP A 182 -6.09 1.58 -0.76
C ASP A 182 -7.20 0.86 0.01
N GLY A 183 -7.50 -0.39 -0.38
CA GLY A 183 -8.50 -1.20 0.30
C GLY A 183 -9.91 -0.97 -0.24
N GLY A 184 -10.56 -2.03 -0.71
CA GLY A 184 -11.98 -1.96 -1.15
C GLY A 184 -12.26 -1.27 -2.49
N VAL A 185 -11.34 -0.52 -3.10
CA VAL A 185 -11.58 0.15 -4.41
C VAL A 185 -11.84 -0.88 -5.52
N ARG A 186 -13.06 -0.91 -6.07
CA ARG A 186 -13.48 -1.85 -7.12
C ARG A 186 -14.23 -1.18 -8.27
N ARG A 187 -14.74 0.03 -8.06
CA ARG A 187 -15.49 0.81 -9.05
C ARG A 187 -14.88 2.19 -9.25
N GLY A 188 -15.13 2.80 -10.41
CA GLY A 188 -14.81 4.21 -10.64
C GLY A 188 -15.51 5.16 -9.68
N THR A 189 -16.71 4.81 -9.19
CA THR A 189 -17.40 5.56 -8.14
C THR A 189 -16.72 5.45 -6.77
N ASP A 190 -15.98 4.37 -6.49
CA ASP A 190 -15.17 4.28 -5.27
C ASP A 190 -13.97 5.24 -5.36
N VAL A 191 -13.36 5.34 -6.55
CA VAL A 191 -12.31 6.32 -6.84
C VAL A 191 -12.83 7.74 -6.64
N PHE A 192 -13.99 8.05 -7.23
CA PHE A 192 -14.64 9.36 -7.09
C PHE A 192 -14.89 9.72 -5.62
N LYS A 193 -15.44 8.80 -4.82
CA LYS A 193 -15.69 9.03 -3.39
C LYS A 193 -14.40 9.30 -2.61
N ALA A 194 -13.35 8.52 -2.87
CA ALA A 194 -12.06 8.74 -2.23
C ALA A 194 -11.46 10.12 -2.55
N LEU A 195 -11.50 10.53 -3.83
CA LEU A 195 -11.06 11.85 -4.27
C LEU A 195 -11.90 12.96 -3.59
N ALA A 196 -13.23 12.80 -3.53
CA ALA A 196 -14.11 13.76 -2.87
C ALA A 196 -13.86 13.88 -1.36
N LEU A 197 -13.40 12.82 -0.71
CA LEU A 197 -12.98 12.82 0.70
C LEU A 197 -11.54 13.33 0.91
N GLY A 198 -10.86 13.76 -0.15
CA GLY A 198 -9.57 14.43 -0.11
C GLY A 198 -8.35 13.54 -0.34
N ALA A 199 -8.53 12.29 -0.78
CA ALA A 199 -7.40 11.52 -1.31
C ALA A 199 -6.85 12.17 -2.58
N THR A 200 -5.53 12.19 -2.73
CA THR A 200 -4.83 12.61 -3.95
C THR A 200 -4.92 11.54 -5.04
N ALA A 201 -4.84 10.27 -4.66
CA ALA A 201 -4.99 9.13 -5.57
C ALA A 201 -5.40 7.86 -4.80
N VAL A 202 -5.89 6.87 -5.54
CA VAL A 202 -6.20 5.55 -5.00
C VAL A 202 -5.21 4.49 -5.49
N MET A 203 -5.02 3.44 -4.70
CA MET A 203 -4.24 2.26 -5.09
C MET A 203 -5.15 1.03 -5.17
N VAL A 204 -4.86 0.15 -6.14
CA VAL A 204 -5.67 -1.02 -6.45
C VAL A 204 -4.80 -2.27 -6.40
N GLY A 205 -5.10 -3.18 -5.46
CA GLY A 205 -4.38 -4.45 -5.28
C GLY A 205 -5.06 -5.62 -5.98
N ARG A 206 -5.94 -6.33 -5.25
CA ARG A 206 -6.60 -7.57 -5.71
C ARG A 206 -7.19 -7.52 -7.12
N PRO A 207 -7.90 -6.46 -7.57
CA PRO A 207 -8.45 -6.42 -8.94
C PRO A 207 -7.39 -6.61 -10.02
N VAL A 208 -6.21 -5.98 -9.88
CA VAL A 208 -5.12 -6.10 -10.85
C VAL A 208 -4.61 -7.55 -10.90
N LEU A 209 -4.45 -8.19 -9.74
CA LEU A 209 -4.05 -9.60 -9.67
C LEU A 209 -5.12 -10.55 -10.23
N PHE A 210 -6.39 -10.28 -10.02
CA PHE A 210 -7.48 -11.07 -10.59
C PHE A 210 -7.55 -10.93 -12.11
N GLY A 211 -7.36 -9.72 -12.65
CA GLY A 211 -7.24 -9.49 -14.08
C GLY A 211 -6.02 -10.22 -14.66
N LEU A 212 -4.88 -10.14 -13.98
CA LEU A 212 -3.65 -10.84 -14.35
C LEU A 212 -3.86 -12.36 -14.40
N ALA A 213 -4.51 -12.95 -13.40
CA ALA A 213 -4.80 -14.37 -13.37
C ALA A 213 -5.78 -14.80 -14.48
N ALA A 214 -6.74 -13.94 -14.85
CA ALA A 214 -7.74 -14.26 -15.85
C ALA A 214 -7.18 -14.23 -17.29
N ARG A 215 -6.40 -13.20 -17.65
CA ARG A 215 -5.91 -13.00 -19.04
C ARG A 215 -4.54 -12.30 -19.12
N GLY A 216 -3.65 -12.54 -18.16
CA GLY A 216 -2.32 -11.96 -18.15
C GLY A 216 -2.34 -10.42 -18.20
N GLU A 217 -1.39 -9.83 -18.91
CA GLU A 217 -1.28 -8.38 -19.07
C GLU A 217 -2.59 -7.75 -19.59
N ALA A 218 -3.25 -8.38 -20.57
CA ALA A 218 -4.50 -7.87 -21.14
C ALA A 218 -5.61 -7.76 -20.08
N GLY A 219 -5.71 -8.74 -19.18
CA GLY A 219 -6.69 -8.71 -18.10
C GLY A 219 -6.36 -7.65 -17.04
N ALA A 220 -5.09 -7.51 -16.66
CA ALA A 220 -4.64 -6.45 -15.75
C ALA A 220 -4.90 -5.05 -16.33
N ARG A 221 -4.59 -4.85 -17.62
CA ARG A 221 -4.85 -3.61 -18.35
C ARG A 221 -6.35 -3.31 -18.39
N HIS A 222 -7.17 -4.30 -18.72
CA HIS A 222 -8.62 -4.14 -18.80
C HIS A 222 -9.24 -3.68 -17.48
N VAL A 223 -8.73 -4.16 -16.34
CA VAL A 223 -9.18 -3.69 -15.01
C VAL A 223 -8.91 -2.19 -14.82
N ILE A 224 -7.73 -1.70 -15.20
CA ILE A 224 -7.40 -0.27 -15.10
C ILE A 224 -8.25 0.56 -16.07
N GLU A 225 -8.45 0.09 -17.31
CA GLU A 225 -9.31 0.74 -18.29
C GLU A 225 -10.76 0.86 -17.80
N MET A 226 -11.31 -0.19 -17.18
CA MET A 226 -12.66 -0.15 -16.60
C MET A 226 -12.76 0.88 -15.48
N LEU A 227 -11.81 0.91 -14.54
CA LEU A 227 -11.80 1.89 -13.46
C LEU A 227 -11.74 3.33 -13.99
N ASN A 228 -10.92 3.59 -15.01
CA ASN A 228 -10.84 4.90 -15.64
C ASN A 228 -12.15 5.30 -16.31
N ARG A 229 -12.76 4.40 -17.10
CA ARG A 229 -14.05 4.67 -17.77
C ARG A 229 -15.18 4.89 -16.77
N GLU A 230 -15.24 4.08 -15.71
CA GLU A 230 -16.25 4.25 -14.66
C GLU A 230 -16.04 5.56 -13.88
N LEU A 231 -14.78 5.98 -13.64
CA LEU A 231 -14.48 7.26 -12.99
C LEU A 231 -14.87 8.43 -13.89
N GLU A 232 -14.54 8.37 -15.19
CA GLU A 232 -14.94 9.37 -16.18
C GLU A 232 -16.47 9.54 -16.23
N LEU A 233 -17.19 8.42 -16.24
CA LEU A 233 -18.66 8.43 -16.19
C LEU A 233 -19.17 9.06 -14.88
N ALA A 234 -18.62 8.69 -13.73
CA ALA A 234 -19.00 9.27 -12.44
C ALA A 234 -18.74 10.77 -12.39
N MET A 235 -17.58 11.22 -12.89
CA MET A 235 -17.22 12.63 -13.00
C MET A 235 -18.19 13.39 -13.91
N ALA A 236 -18.50 12.86 -15.09
CA ALA A 236 -19.44 13.47 -16.02
C ALA A 236 -20.85 13.63 -15.40
N LEU A 237 -21.36 12.57 -14.75
CA LEU A 237 -22.68 12.60 -14.10
C LEU A 237 -22.72 13.51 -12.86
N CYS A 238 -21.59 13.73 -12.20
CA CYS A 238 -21.46 14.67 -11.08
C CYS A 238 -21.04 16.08 -11.52
N GLY A 239 -20.97 16.37 -12.82
CA GLY A 239 -20.63 17.69 -13.35
C GLY A 239 -19.18 18.12 -13.08
N CYS A 240 -18.25 17.17 -12.97
CA CYS A 240 -16.83 17.40 -12.77
C CYS A 240 -16.07 17.14 -14.09
N ARG A 241 -15.40 18.16 -14.63
CA ARG A 241 -14.63 18.09 -15.89
C ARG A 241 -13.17 17.70 -15.68
N SER A 242 -12.70 17.79 -14.43
CA SER A 242 -11.35 17.40 -14.03
C SER A 242 -11.39 16.86 -12.60
N VAL A 243 -10.35 16.10 -12.21
CA VAL A 243 -10.22 15.58 -10.84
C VAL A 243 -10.20 16.71 -9.80
N ALA A 244 -9.65 17.88 -10.16
CA ALA A 244 -9.63 19.05 -9.28
C ALA A 244 -11.03 19.61 -8.97
N GLU A 245 -12.04 19.32 -9.79
CA GLU A 245 -13.42 19.71 -9.54
C GLU A 245 -14.16 18.74 -8.60
N VAL A 246 -13.59 17.56 -8.32
CA VAL A 246 -14.15 16.58 -7.38
C VAL A 246 -13.90 17.05 -5.95
N THR A 247 -14.90 17.66 -5.34
CA THR A 247 -14.83 18.18 -3.97
C THR A 247 -15.75 17.45 -2.99
N ARG A 248 -15.54 17.69 -1.69
CA ARG A 248 -16.32 17.10 -0.59
C ARG A 248 -17.83 17.25 -0.70
N ARG A 249 -18.32 18.30 -1.37
CA ARG A 249 -19.76 18.56 -1.56
C ARG A 249 -20.47 17.50 -2.40
N HIS A 250 -19.74 16.73 -3.20
CA HIS A 250 -20.32 15.73 -4.10
C HIS A 250 -20.67 14.42 -3.38
N VAL A 251 -20.30 14.28 -2.09
CA VAL A 251 -20.54 13.07 -1.31
C VAL A 251 -21.18 13.42 0.04
N LEU A 252 -22.12 12.57 0.47
CA LEU A 252 -22.66 12.53 1.81
C LEU A 252 -22.36 11.15 2.38
N THR A 253 -21.75 11.12 3.57
CA THR A 253 -21.41 9.88 4.26
C THR A 253 -22.40 9.59 5.39
N GLU A 254 -22.44 8.36 5.88
CA GLU A 254 -23.25 8.02 7.05
C GLU A 254 -22.79 8.80 8.30
N GLY A 255 -21.49 9.03 8.45
CA GLY A 255 -20.95 9.86 9.53
C GLY A 255 -21.45 11.32 9.49
N ASP A 256 -21.74 11.86 8.31
CA ASP A 256 -22.37 13.19 8.19
C ASP A 256 -23.79 13.21 8.72
N ARG A 257 -24.56 12.14 8.46
CA ARG A 257 -25.94 12.00 8.93
C ARG A 257 -25.99 11.90 10.45
N ILE A 258 -25.08 11.13 11.05
CA ILE A 258 -25.01 10.97 12.50
C ILE A 258 -24.64 12.31 13.17
N ARG A 259 -23.64 13.02 12.65
CA ARG A 259 -23.25 14.34 13.17
C ARG A 259 -24.35 15.40 13.05
N ALA A 260 -25.21 15.31 12.03
CA ALA A 260 -26.33 16.23 11.88
C ALA A 260 -27.48 15.98 12.89
N LEU A 261 -27.48 14.83 13.58
CA LEU A 261 -28.47 14.48 14.60
C LEU A 261 -28.01 14.80 16.04
N LEU A 262 -26.72 15.11 16.24
CA LEU A 262 -26.11 15.49 17.52
C LEU A 262 -26.01 17.01 17.63
#